data_AF-A0AA45WNE5-F1
#
_entry.id   AF-A0AA45WNE5-F1
#
_cell.length_a   1.000
_cell.length_b   1.000
_cell.length_c   1.000
_cell.angle_alpha   90.00
_cell.angle_beta   90.00
_cell.angle_gamma   90.00
#
_symmetry.space_group_name_H-M   'P 1'
#
loop_
_entity.id
_entity.type
_entity.pdbx_description
1 polymer ?
#
loop_
_entity_poly.entity_id
_entity_poly.type
_entity_poly.pdbx_seq_one_letter_code
_entity_poly.pdbx_strand_id
1 'polypeptide(L)' 'MSIDWRFRVEGEEILEQALERGRGAILLTPHLGNFFYYYWYLSMKYPCLTVVTAQSEDIRPFYLLFQRLGCDGLDYENA' A
#
# COMPACT_ATOMS: atom_id res chain seq x y z
N MET A 1 -7.86 11.62 -6.64
CA MET A 1 -8.88 10.70 -7.19
C MET A 1 -9.83 10.37 -6.04
N SER A 2 -11.16 10.48 -6.19
CA SER A 2 -12.09 10.19 -5.09
C SER A 2 -12.28 8.68 -4.97
N ILE A 3 -12.09 8.12 -3.76
CA ILE A 3 -12.40 6.72 -3.47
C ILE A 3 -13.93 6.58 -3.40
N ASP A 4 -14.46 5.57 -4.08
CA ASP A 4 -15.90 5.28 -4.18
C ASP A 4 -16.44 4.70 -2.84
N TRP A 5 -17.70 4.97 -2.51
CA TRP A 5 -18.38 4.41 -1.32
C TRP A 5 -18.37 2.87 -1.27
N ARG A 6 -18.19 2.22 -2.42
CA ARG A 6 -18.05 0.75 -2.56
C ARG A 6 -16.80 0.18 -1.90
N PHE A 7 -15.85 1.04 -1.53
CA PHE A 7 -14.53 0.68 -1.05
C PHE A 7 -14.37 1.12 0.40
N ARG A 8 -14.95 0.34 1.32
CA ARG A 8 -14.86 0.59 2.77
C ARG A 8 -13.77 -0.27 3.39
N VAL A 9 -12.91 0.37 4.17
CA VAL A 9 -11.90 -0.29 5.01
C VAL A 9 -12.33 -0.13 6.46
N GLU A 10 -12.33 -1.22 7.21
CA GLU A 10 -12.64 -1.21 8.64
C GLU A 10 -11.35 -0.99 9.44
N GLY A 11 -11.41 -0.17 10.50
CA GLY A 11 -10.27 0.08 11.39
C GLY A 11 -9.23 1.06 10.83
N GLU A 12 -9.53 1.76 9.74
CA GLU A 12 -8.61 2.76 9.17
C GLU A 12 -8.33 3.91 10.13
N GLU A 13 -9.31 4.28 10.96
CA GLU A 13 -9.17 5.30 12.00
C GLU A 13 -8.01 5.00 12.97
N ILE A 14 -7.64 3.73 13.14
CA ILE A 14 -6.50 3.31 13.98
C ILE A 14 -5.18 3.72 13.33
N LEU A 15 -5.08 3.59 12.00
CA LEU A 15 -3.92 4.05 11.23
C LEU A 15 -3.82 5.58 11.30
N GLU A 16 -4.93 6.29 11.09
CA GLU A 16 -4.98 7.76 11.17
C GLU A 16 -4.50 8.26 12.54
N GLN A 17 -5.02 7.68 13.63
CA GLN A 17 -4.59 7.99 15.01
C GLN A 17 -3.12 7.66 15.28
N ALA A 18 -2.58 6.61 14.65
CA ALA A 18 -1.15 6.28 14.79
C ALA A 18 -0.28 7.33 14.08
N LEU A 19 -0.68 7.77 12.89
CA LEU A 19 0.03 8.77 12.10
C LEU A 19 0.02 10.16 12.74
N GLU A 20 -1.07 10.56 13.41
CA GLU A 20 -1.16 11.82 14.17
C GLU A 20 -0.05 11.97 15.23
N ARG A 21 0.52 10.86 15.70
CA ARG A 21 1.62 10.87 16.69
C ARG A 21 2.99 11.20 16.07
N GLY A 22 3.07 11.37 14.75
CA GLY A 22 4.29 11.77 14.04
C GLY A 22 5.39 10.71 13.98
N ARG A 23 5.08 9.44 14.25
CA ARG A 23 6.05 8.33 14.28
C ARG A 23 6.03 7.45 13.03
N GLY A 24 5.10 7.70 12.11
CA GLY A 24 4.78 6.77 11.04
C GLY A 24 4.07 5.51 11.56
N ALA A 25 3.78 4.58 10.64
CA ALA A 25 3.15 3.30 10.95
C ALA A 25 3.73 2.20 10.05
N ILE A 26 3.77 0.97 10.56
CA ILE A 26 4.09 -0.22 9.78
C ILE A 26 2.81 -1.03 9.63
N LEU A 27 2.37 -1.21 8.40
CA LEU A 27 1.22 -2.05 8.08
C LEU A 27 1.71 -3.43 7.68
N LEU A 28 1.19 -4.46 8.35
CA LEU A 28 1.45 -5.86 8.03
C LEU A 28 0.18 -6.46 7.47
N THR A 29 0.26 -7.07 6.29
CA THR A 29 -0.87 -7.73 5.66
C THR A 29 -0.47 -9.12 5.18
N PRO A 30 -1.29 -10.16 5.44
CA PRO A 30 -1.07 -11.47 4.85
C PRO A 30 -1.51 -11.48 3.38
N HIS A 31 -1.01 -12.44 2.59
CA HIS A 31 -1.46 -12.68 1.21
C HIS A 31 -2.84 -13.35 1.19
N LEU A 32 -3.88 -12.64 1.63
CA LEU A 32 -5.26 -13.12 1.70
C LEU A 32 -6.19 -12.28 0.84
N GLY A 33 -7.14 -12.96 0.17
CA GLY A 33 -8.08 -12.31 -0.73
C GLY A 33 -7.37 -11.57 -1.87
N ASN A 34 -7.91 -10.41 -2.24
CA ASN A 34 -7.23 -9.52 -3.20
C ASN A 34 -6.28 -8.58 -2.44
N PHE A 35 -5.09 -9.06 -2.09
CA PHE A 35 -4.16 -8.26 -1.29
C PHE A 35 -3.70 -6.96 -2.01
N PHE A 36 -3.64 -6.97 -3.34
CA PHE A 36 -3.29 -5.80 -4.16
C PHE A 36 -4.30 -4.66 -4.03
N TYR A 37 -5.54 -4.97 -3.65
CA TYR A 37 -6.55 -3.95 -3.40
C TYR A 37 -6.17 -3.03 -2.23
N TYR A 38 -5.61 -3.58 -1.14
CA TYR A 38 -5.13 -2.77 -0.02
C TYR A 38 -3.97 -1.86 -0.44
N TYR A 39 -3.06 -2.37 -1.28
CA TYR A 39 -1.97 -1.59 -1.84
C TYR A 39 -2.50 -0.40 -2.64
N TRP A 40 -3.42 -0.65 -3.57
CA TRP A 40 -4.04 0.40 -4.37
C TRP A 40 -4.72 1.46 -3.50
N TYR A 41 -5.54 1.03 -2.53
CA TYR A 41 -6.26 1.92 -1.63
C TYR A 41 -5.30 2.82 -0.84
N LEU A 42 -4.31 2.21 -0.18
CA LEU A 42 -3.35 2.92 0.66
C LEU A 42 -2.45 3.85 -0.15
N SER A 43 -2.00 3.41 -1.33
CA SER A 43 -1.13 4.21 -2.20
C SER A 43 -1.79 5.50 -2.67
N MET A 44 -3.12 5.52 -2.81
CA MET A 44 -3.85 6.74 -3.20
C MET A 44 -4.07 7.71 -2.04
N LYS A 45 -4.02 7.24 -0.78
CA LYS A 45 -4.43 8.02 0.40
C LYS A 45 -3.26 8.44 1.27
N TYR A 46 -2.18 7.67 1.30
CA TYR A 46 -1.01 7.92 2.15
C TYR A 46 0.28 7.91 1.33
N PRO A 47 1.23 8.81 1.63
CA PRO A 47 2.60 8.60 1.19
C PRO A 47 3.14 7.35 1.90
N CYS A 48 3.57 6.36 1.13
CA CYS A 48 4.07 5.11 1.69
C CYS A 48 5.32 4.60 0.99
N LEU A 49 6.00 3.70 1.69
CA LEU A 49 7.02 2.81 1.14
C LEU A 49 6.52 1.39 1.33
N THR A 50 6.57 0.59 0.27
CA THR A 50 6.34 -0.85 0.38
C THR A 50 7.58 -1.65 0.02
N VAL A 51 7.87 -2.66 0.82
CA VAL A 51 8.92 -3.64 0.56
C VAL A 51 8.31 -4.83 -0.17
N VAL A 52 8.85 -5.17 -1.33
CA VAL A 52 8.29 -6.18 -2.24
C VAL A 52 9.40 -7.05 -2.82
N THR A 53 9.03 -8.25 -3.31
CA THR A 53 9.84 -8.98 -4.29
C THR A 53 9.28 -8.67 -5.67
N ALA A 54 9.98 -7.88 -6.49
CA ALA A 54 9.45 -7.43 -7.77
C ALA A 54 9.96 -8.26 -8.97
N GLN A 55 10.39 -9.50 -8.73
CA GLN A 55 10.98 -10.38 -9.75
C GLN A 55 9.96 -11.03 -10.70
N SER A 56 8.71 -11.22 -10.27
CA SER A 56 7.69 -11.79 -11.14
C SER A 56 7.24 -10.77 -12.18
N GLU A 57 7.39 -11.12 -13.46
CA GLU A 57 7.01 -10.29 -14.60
C GLU A 57 5.50 -10.00 -14.62
N ASP A 58 4.68 -10.92 -14.13
CA ASP A 58 3.22 -10.76 -14.07
C ASP A 58 2.78 -9.75 -13.01
N ILE A 59 3.47 -9.70 -11.86
CA ILE A 59 3.07 -8.85 -10.73
C ILE A 59 3.76 -7.48 -10.73
N ARG A 60 4.96 -7.40 -11.32
CA ARG A 60 5.77 -6.17 -11.39
C ARG A 60 4.99 -4.95 -11.92
N PRO A 61 4.11 -5.07 -12.96
CA PRO A 61 3.31 -3.95 -13.42
C PRO A 61 2.40 -3.33 -12.34
N PHE A 62 1.91 -4.12 -11.38
CA PHE A 62 1.10 -3.60 -10.27
C PHE A 62 1.93 -2.78 -9.29
N TYR A 63 3.13 -3.24 -8.92
CA TYR A 63 4.03 -2.46 -8.05
C TYR A 63 4.45 -1.14 -8.70
N LEU A 64 4.75 -1.16 -10.01
CA LEU A 64 5.04 0.07 -10.75
C LEU A 64 3.82 1.02 -10.83
N LEU A 65 2.60 0.47 -10.86
CA LEU A 65 1.38 1.27 -10.77
C LEU A 65 1.28 1.96 -9.40
N PHE A 66 1.50 1.24 -8.30
CA PHE A 66 1.44 1.81 -6.95
C PHE A 66 2.50 2.88 -6.71
N GLN A 67 3.71 2.68 -7.26
CA GLN A 67 4.75 3.69 -7.25
C GLN A 67 4.32 4.98 -7.95
N ARG A 68 3.66 4.89 -9.11
CA ARG A 68 3.10 6.06 -9.79
C ARG A 68 1.95 6.72 -9.02
N LEU A 69 1.28 6.00 -8.12
CA LEU A 69 0.21 6.53 -7.28
C LEU A 69 0.73 7.23 -6.01
N GLY A 70 2.02 7.10 -5.69
CA GLY A 70 2.66 7.77 -4.54
C GLY A 70 3.16 6.83 -3.45
N CYS A 71 3.16 5.51 -3.69
CA CYS A 71 3.74 4.54 -2.77
C CYS A 71 5.02 3.95 -3.33
N ASP A 72 6.17 4.41 -2.84
CA ASP A 72 7.47 3.96 -3.31
C ASP A 72 7.64 2.45 -3.10
N GLY A 73 8.36 1.80 -4.02
CA GLY A 73 8.66 0.38 -3.96
C GLY A 73 10.15 0.16 -3.66
N LEU A 74 10.45 -0.59 -2.60
CA LEU A 74 11.78 -1.14 -2.35
C LEU A 74 11.77 -2.64 -2.71
N ASP A 75 12.48 -2.99 -3.78
CA ASP A 75 12.69 -4.39 -4.17
C ASP A 75 13.82 -4.98 -3.32
N TYR A 76 13.50 -5.73 -2.26
CA TYR A 76 14.51 -6.11 -1.27
C TYR A 76 15.60 -7.06 -1.81
N GLU A 77 15.35 -7.69 -2.96
CA GLU A 77 16.33 -8.59 -3.60
C GLU A 77 17.34 -7.84 -4.47
N ASN A 78 17.05 -6.60 -4.84
CA ASN A 78 17.90 -5.75 -5.66
C ASN A 78 18.19 -4.39 -4.99
N ALA A 79 17.95 -4.28 -3.69
CA ALA A 79 18.06 -3.07 -2.87
C ALA A 79 19.51 -2.67 -2.55
#